data_AF-A0A6I4ZVW3-F1
#
_entry.id   AF-A0A6I4ZVW3-F1
#
_cell.length_a   1.000
_cell.length_b   1.000
_cell.length_c   1.000
_cell.angle_alpha   90.00
_cell.angle_beta   90.00
_cell.angle_gamma   90.00
#
_symmetry.space_group_name_H-M   'P 1'
#
loop_
_entity.id
_entity.type
_entity.pdbx_description
1 polymer ?
#
loop_
_entity_poly.entity_id
_entity_poly.type
_entity_poly.pdbx_seq_one_letter_code
_entity_poly.pdbx_strand_id
1 'polypeptide(L)'
;MSHKQQQPVNPDDRSDNVEKLQEKVQNTIENIEEAHDTLQFASEEEKQKIEAKNKRREESINSMRNEIKDEARQRQQNERR
;
A
#
# COMPACT_ATOMS: atom_id res chain seq x y z
N MET A 1 1.29 19.14 6.68
CA MET A 1 1.91 18.24 5.68
C MET A 1 2.85 17.29 6.42
N SER A 2 2.32 16.22 7.02
CA SER A 2 3.15 15.22 7.71
C SER A 2 3.89 14.41 6.66
N HIS A 3 5.20 14.62 6.57
CA HIS A 3 6.10 13.78 5.81
C HIS A 3 6.10 12.40 6.50
N LYS A 4 5.23 11.49 6.06
CA LYS A 4 5.24 10.10 6.49
C LYS A 4 6.55 9.53 5.95
N GLN A 5 7.60 9.61 6.78
CA GLN A 5 8.94 9.12 6.48
C GLN A 5 8.79 7.68 5.98
N GLN A 6 9.16 7.45 4.72
CA GLN A 6 9.29 6.10 4.19
C GLN A 6 10.49 5.49 4.92
N GLN A 7 10.22 4.86 6.05
CA GLN A 7 11.20 4.08 6.80
C GLN A 7 11.78 3.05 5.83
N PRO A 8 13.11 2.98 5.67
CA PRO A 8 13.73 1.96 4.84
C PRO A 8 13.36 0.59 5.40
N VAL A 9 13.04 -0.31 4.48
CA VAL A 9 12.79 -1.73 4.73
C VAL A 9 14.09 -2.29 5.29
N ASN A 10 14.10 -2.71 6.56
CA ASN A 10 15.31 -3.20 7.20
C ASN A 10 15.46 -4.70 6.86
N PRO A 11 16.49 -5.13 6.13
CA PRO A 11 16.65 -6.54 5.75
C PRO A 11 16.85 -7.49 6.94
N ASP A 12 17.28 -6.97 8.09
CA ASP A 12 17.54 -7.76 9.30
C ASP A 12 16.27 -8.12 10.08
N ASP A 13 15.22 -7.27 10.02
CA ASP A 13 13.92 -7.54 10.64
C ASP A 13 12.82 -7.60 9.59
N ARG A 14 12.62 -8.79 9.05
CA ARG A 14 11.62 -9.04 8.01
C ARG A 14 10.19 -9.06 8.56
N SER A 15 10.01 -9.20 9.87
CA SER A 15 8.71 -9.06 10.54
C SER A 15 8.20 -7.63 10.40
N ASP A 16 9.07 -6.66 10.71
CA ASP A 16 8.76 -5.24 10.59
C ASP A 16 8.38 -4.84 9.17
N ASN A 17 8.98 -5.47 8.16
CA ASN A 17 8.71 -5.16 6.76
C ASN A 17 7.31 -5.60 6.34
N VAL A 18 6.84 -6.77 6.79
CA VAL A 18 5.47 -7.24 6.55
C VAL A 18 4.46 -6.31 7.21
N GLU A 19 4.67 -5.93 8.47
CA GLU A 19 3.76 -5.03 9.20
C GLU A 19 3.67 -3.65 8.54
N LYS A 20 4.82 -3.05 8.18
CA LYS A 20 4.87 -1.77 7.46
C LYS A 20 4.18 -1.84 6.10
N LEU A 21 4.33 -2.94 5.36
CA LEU A 21 3.66 -3.12 4.07
C LEU A 21 2.15 -3.29 4.25
N GLN A 22 1.70 -4.04 5.26
CA GLN A 22 0.28 -4.17 5.60
C GLN A 22 -0.32 -2.82 5.98
N GLU A 23 0.37 -2.03 6.80
CA GLU A 23 -0.08 -0.67 7.16
C GLU A 23 -0.20 0.20 5.91
N LYS A 24 0.80 0.19 5.01
CA LYS A 24 0.75 0.95 3.75
C LYS A 24 -0.41 0.51 2.85
N VAL A 25 -0.70 -0.79 2.77
CA VAL A 25 -1.85 -1.32 2.02
C VAL A 25 -3.16 -0.78 2.61
N GLN A 26 -3.35 -0.89 3.93
CA GLN A 26 -4.55 -0.42 4.60
C GLN A 26 -4.77 1.09 4.40
N ASN A 27 -3.73 1.89 4.67
CA ASN A 27 -3.78 3.34 4.42
C ASN A 27 -4.14 3.65 2.95
N THR A 28 -3.62 2.87 2.00
CA THR A 28 -3.88 3.11 0.56
C THR A 28 -5.33 2.77 0.19
N ILE A 29 -5.90 1.74 0.80
CA ILE A 29 -7.31 1.36 0.64
C ILE A 29 -8.21 2.47 1.19
N GLU A 30 -7.96 2.94 2.41
CA GLU A 30 -8.69 4.07 3.01
C GLU A 30 -8.62 5.32 2.10
N ASN A 31 -7.44 5.61 1.54
CA ASN A 31 -7.27 6.71 0.59
C ASN A 31 -8.05 6.54 -0.74
N ILE A 32 -8.39 5.31 -1.14
CA ILE A 32 -9.24 5.03 -2.30
C ILE A 32 -10.71 5.25 -1.91
N GLU A 33 -11.12 4.74 -0.75
CA GLU A 33 -12.48 4.90 -0.21
C GLU A 33 -12.82 6.38 0.03
N GLU A 34 -11.97 7.12 0.73
CA GLU A 34 -12.12 8.58 0.92
C GLU A 34 -12.20 9.32 -0.43
N ALA A 35 -11.43 8.88 -1.42
CA ALA A 35 -11.48 9.50 -2.75
C ALA A 35 -12.82 9.22 -3.45
N HIS A 36 -13.43 8.05 -3.25
CA HIS A 36 -14.78 7.78 -3.77
C HIS A 36 -15.83 8.67 -3.13
N ASP A 37 -15.73 8.95 -1.84
CA ASP A 37 -16.65 9.89 -1.18
C ASP A 37 -16.54 11.29 -1.78
N THR A 38 -15.36 11.72 -2.23
CA THR A 38 -15.20 13.02 -2.91
C THR A 38 -15.73 13.04 -4.35
N LEU A 39 -15.88 11.89 -5.02
CA LEU A 39 -16.36 11.83 -6.42
C LEU A 39 -17.77 12.42 -6.57
N GLN A 40 -18.60 12.36 -5.53
CA GLN A 40 -19.96 12.89 -5.56
C GLN A 40 -20.01 14.42 -5.73
N PHE A 41 -18.95 15.13 -5.31
CA PHE A 41 -18.86 16.59 -5.38
C PHE A 41 -17.88 17.08 -6.46
N ALA A 42 -17.16 16.17 -7.10
CA ALA A 42 -16.12 16.48 -8.07
C ALA A 42 -16.69 16.83 -9.46
N SER A 43 -16.02 17.73 -10.17
CA SER A 43 -16.24 17.95 -11.60
C SER A 43 -15.81 16.74 -12.43
N GLU A 44 -16.26 16.64 -13.68
CA GLU A 44 -15.89 15.52 -14.57
C GLU A 44 -14.37 15.39 -14.78
N GLU A 45 -13.64 16.50 -14.86
CA GLU A 45 -12.18 16.47 -14.95
C GLU A 45 -11.53 15.95 -13.66
N GLU A 46 -12.04 16.35 -12.50
CA GLU A 46 -11.57 15.88 -11.21
C GLU A 46 -11.86 14.40 -11.00
N LYS A 47 -13.05 13.91 -11.41
CA LYS A 47 -13.40 12.48 -11.38
C LYS A 47 -12.40 11.65 -12.16
N GLN A 48 -12.08 12.04 -13.40
CA GLN A 48 -11.08 11.33 -14.22
C GLN A 48 -9.70 11.29 -13.56
N LYS A 49 -9.27 12.40 -12.93
CA LYS A 49 -8.01 12.45 -12.19
C LYS A 49 -8.01 11.54 -10.97
N ILE A 50 -9.12 11.51 -10.22
CA ILE A 50 -9.31 10.66 -9.04
C ILE A 50 -9.28 9.18 -9.46
N GLU A 51 -10.02 8.79 -10.49
CA GLU A 51 -10.05 7.43 -11.01
C GLU A 51 -8.66 6.97 -11.50
N ALA A 52 -7.96 7.80 -12.28
CA ALA A 52 -6.60 7.49 -12.72
C ALA A 52 -5.61 7.37 -11.56
N LYS A 53 -5.81 8.11 -10.46
CA LYS A 53 -5.02 7.99 -9.24
C LYS A 53 -5.36 6.70 -8.49
N ASN A 54 -6.64 6.36 -8.37
CA ASN A 54 -7.11 5.13 -7.72
C ASN A 54 -6.60 3.88 -8.47
N LYS A 55 -6.64 3.87 -9.80
CA LYS A 55 -6.06 2.79 -10.60
C LYS A 55 -4.57 2.55 -10.29
N ARG A 56 -3.77 3.61 -10.19
CA ARG A 56 -2.35 3.49 -9.82
C ARG A 56 -2.16 3.01 -8.37
N ARG A 57 -3.06 3.39 -7.46
CA ARG A 57 -3.05 2.90 -6.08
C ARG A 57 -3.35 1.40 -6.02
N GLU A 58 -4.29 0.90 -6.83
CA GLU A 58 -4.58 -0.54 -6.94
C GLU A 58 -3.38 -1.33 -7.44
N GLU A 59 -2.69 -0.84 -8.48
CA GLU A 59 -1.43 -1.43 -8.97
C GLU A 59 -0.37 -1.47 -7.87
N SER A 60 -0.24 -0.38 -7.10
CA SER A 60 0.69 -0.32 -5.96
C SER A 60 0.32 -1.31 -4.85
N ILE A 61 -0.97 -1.46 -4.52
CA ILE A 61 -1.46 -2.44 -3.54
C ILE A 61 -1.11 -3.86 -4.00
N ASN A 62 -1.30 -4.19 -5.27
CA ASN A 62 -0.98 -5.51 -5.80
C ASN A 62 0.52 -5.82 -5.67
N SER A 63 1.39 -4.86 -5.97
CA SER A 63 2.84 -5.01 -5.75
C SER A 63 3.18 -5.20 -4.28
N MET A 64 2.59 -4.42 -3.36
CA MET A 64 2.81 -4.59 -1.92
C MET A 64 2.31 -5.94 -1.40
N ARG A 65 1.17 -6.43 -1.89
CA ARG A 65 0.64 -7.76 -1.54
C ARG A 65 1.55 -8.90 -2.00
N ASN A 66 2.15 -8.77 -3.18
CA ASN A 66 3.15 -9.73 -3.67
C ASN A 66 4.39 -9.72 -2.77
N GLU A 67 4.90 -8.53 -2.42
CA GLU A 67 6.05 -8.38 -1.53
C GLU A 67 5.81 -9.02 -0.15
N ILE A 68 4.63 -8.76 0.46
CA ILE A 68 4.24 -9.37 1.74
C ILE A 68 4.27 -10.90 1.66
N LYS A 69 3.79 -11.47 0.55
CA LYS A 69 3.76 -12.92 0.35
C LYS A 69 5.16 -13.49 0.21
N ASP A 70 6.05 -12.80 -0.48
CA ASP A 70 7.43 -13.23 -0.66
C ASP A 70 8.24 -13.12 0.63
N GLU A 71 8.03 -12.08 1.43
CA GLU A 71 8.64 -11.95 2.76
C GLU A 71 8.14 -13.03 3.73
N ALA A 72 6.83 -13.31 3.74
CA ALA A 72 6.27 -14.39 4.56
C ALA A 72 6.85 -15.76 4.20
N ARG A 73 7.09 -16.02 2.90
CA ARG A 73 7.76 -17.23 2.42
C ARG A 73 9.23 -17.30 2.86
N GLN A 74 9.96 -16.20 2.75
CA GLN A 74 11.36 -16.13 3.17
C GLN A 74 11.51 -16.34 4.69
N ARG A 75 10.62 -15.76 5.50
CA ARG A 75 10.54 -16.02 6.95
C ARG A 75 10.36 -17.51 7.25
N GLN A 76 9.38 -18.15 6.60
CA GLN A 76 9.13 -19.58 6.81
C GLN A 76 10.32 -20.47 6.38
N GLN A 77 11.05 -20.08 5.33
CA GLN A 77 12.27 -20.82 4.94
C GLN A 77 13.41 -20.64 5.93
N ASN A 78 13.58 -19.43 6.48
CA ASN A 78 14.62 -19.16 7.49
C ASN A 78 14.33 -19.89 8.81
N GLU A 79 13.07 -19.98 9.23
CA GLU A 79 12.66 -20.71 10.45
C GLU A 79 12.77 -22.25 10.33
N ARG A 80 12.87 -22.78 9.10
CA ARG A 80 12.98 -24.22 8.82
C ARG A 80 14.42 -24.70 8.65
N ARG A 81 15.40 -23.80 8.74
CA ARG A 81 16.84 -24.09 8.66
C ARG A 81 17.45 -24.11 10.05
#